data_AF-A0A954KSE3-F1
#
_entry.id   AF-A0A954KSE3-F1
#
_cell.length_a   1.000
_cell.length_b   1.000
_cell.length_c   1.000
_cell.angle_alpha   90.00
_cell.angle_beta   90.00
_cell.angle_gamma   90.00
#
_symmetry.space_group_name_H-M   'P 1'
#
loop_
_entity.id
_entity.type
_entity.pdbx_description
1 polymer ?
#
loop_
_entity_poly.entity_id
_entity_poly.type
_entity_poly.pdbx_seq_one_letter_code
_entity_poly.pdbx_strand_id
1 'polypeptide(L)'
;WMMSQRAGTMSYLIFAGGFSLLVYTLFYIFTDIWGFQIGLFRTWGTNALACYVLFELVCGGVKNFVPRDPAPWYGWASWVISMLLMWLVIRTFEKNKIFIRM
;
A
#
# COMPACT_ATOMS: atom_id res chain seq x y z
N TRP A 1 5.66 -10.31 -10.75
CA TRP A 1 6.31 -10.72 -9.50
C TRP A 1 5.80 -12.11 -9.13
N MET A 2 6.39 -13.16 -9.70
CA MET A 2 6.14 -14.52 -9.24
C MET A 2 7.39 -14.92 -8.46
N MET A 3 7.34 -14.71 -7.15
CA MET A 3 8.41 -15.15 -6.26
C MET A 3 8.36 -16.69 -6.28
N SER A 4 9.31 -17.33 -6.96
CA SER A 4 9.51 -18.78 -6.78
C SER A 4 10.07 -18.96 -5.37
N GLN A 5 9.19 -19.06 -4.37
CA GLN A 5 9.56 -19.39 -3.01
C GLN A 5 9.98 -20.86 -2.97
N ARG A 6 11.19 -21.16 -3.46
CA ARG A 6 11.73 -22.52 -3.49
C ARG A 6 12.17 -23.03 -2.12
N ALA A 7 12.17 -22.18 -1.09
CA ALA A 7 12.65 -22.52 0.25
C ALA A 7 11.99 -21.66 1.34
N GLY A 8 10.66 -21.73 1.46
CA GLY A 8 10.00 -21.33 2.71
C GLY A 8 10.09 -22.47 3.71
N THR A 9 10.87 -22.34 4.79
CA THR A 9 10.85 -23.33 5.86
C THR A 9 9.45 -23.37 6.49
N MET A 10 9.01 -24.54 6.97
CA MET A 10 7.67 -24.69 7.57
C MET A 10 7.45 -23.70 8.73
N SER A 11 8.48 -23.48 9.54
CA SER A 11 8.47 -22.48 10.62
C SER A 11 8.22 -21.06 10.13
N TYR A 12 8.78 -20.68 8.98
CA TYR A 12 8.56 -19.35 8.39
C TYR A 12 7.12 -19.17 7.95
N LEU A 13 6.52 -20.16 7.29
CA LEU A 13 5.13 -20.07 6.82
C LEU A 13 4.14 -20.00 7.99
N ILE A 14 4.36 -20.80 9.05
CA ILE A 14 3.52 -20.78 10.24
C ILE A 14 3.62 -19.43 10.97
N PHE A 15 4.84 -18.91 11.15
CA PHE A 15 5.04 -17.61 11.78
C PHE A 15 4.43 -16.48 10.93
N ALA A 16 4.73 -16.42 9.63
CA ALA A 16 4.24 -15.36 8.75
C ALA A 16 2.72 -15.42 8.61
N GLY A 17 2.13 -16.61 8.53
CA GLY A 17 0.68 -16.82 8.50
C GLY A 17 0.02 -16.43 9.82
N GLY A 18 0.60 -16.82 10.96
CA GLY A 18 0.11 -16.41 12.28
C GLY A 18 0.18 -14.89 12.47
N PHE A 19 1.29 -14.27 12.04
CA PHE A 19 1.48 -12.83 12.12
C PHE A 19 0.50 -12.06 11.22
N SER A 20 0.25 -12.54 10.00
CA SER A 20 -0.72 -11.90 9.10
C SER A 20 -2.15 -11.96 9.66
N LEU A 21 -2.53 -13.08 10.27
CA LEU A 21 -3.81 -13.22 10.97
C LEU A 21 -3.90 -12.27 12.17
N LEU A 22 -2.83 -12.16 12.97
CA LEU A 22 -2.79 -11.22 14.10
C LEU A 22 -2.99 -9.78 13.63
N VAL A 23 -2.22 -9.35 12.61
CA VAL A 23 -2.36 -8.01 12.03
C VAL A 23 -3.76 -7.78 11.49
N TYR A 24 -4.35 -8.76 10.81
CA TYR A 24 -5.74 -8.68 10.34
C TYR A 24 -6.72 -8.49 11.50
N THR A 25 -6.60 -9.27 12.58
CA THR A 25 -7.47 -9.15 13.76
C THR A 25 -7.35 -7.78 14.42
N LEU A 26 -6.15 -7.20 14.50
CA LEU A 26 -5.98 -5.83 15.00
C LEU A 26 -6.78 -4.85 14.16
N PHE A 27 -6.63 -4.89 12.83
CA PHE A 27 -7.40 -4.01 11.95
C PHE A 27 -8.91 -4.24 12.10
N TYR A 28 -9.38 -5.49 12.15
CA TYR A 28 -10.78 -5.82 12.37
C TYR A 28 -11.35 -5.18 13.64
N ILE A 29 -10.63 -5.26 14.77
CA ILE A 29 -11.07 -4.64 16.03
C ILE A 29 -11.11 -3.11 15.88
N PHE A 30 -10.06 -2.50 15.33
CA PHE A 30 -9.98 -1.04 15.20
C PHE A 30 -11.00 -0.45 14.23
N THR A 31 -11.18 -1.06 13.05
CA THR A 31 -12.06 -0.52 12.00
C THR A 31 -13.51 -0.95 12.16
N ASP A 32 -13.76 -2.23 12.46
CA ASP A 32 -15.11 -2.79 12.39
C ASP A 32 -15.82 -2.79 13.75
N ILE A 33 -15.09 -3.06 14.85
CA ILE A 33 -15.68 -3.04 16.20
C ILE A 33 -15.70 -1.63 16.78
N TRP A 34 -14.58 -0.90 16.70
CA TRP A 34 -14.48 0.47 17.23
C TRP A 34 -14.94 1.54 16.24
N GLY A 35 -15.21 1.17 14.99
CA GLY A 35 -15.73 2.08 13.97
C GLY A 35 -14.71 3.13 13.48
N PHE A 36 -13.41 2.95 13.76
CA PHE A 36 -12.41 3.94 13.40
C PHE A 36 -12.05 3.83 11.92
N GLN A 37 -12.56 4.74 11.10
CA GLN A 37 -12.28 4.78 9.66
C GLN A 37 -11.36 5.93 9.29
N ILE A 38 -10.12 5.61 8.90
CA ILE A 38 -9.21 6.58 8.30
C ILE A 38 -9.53 6.70 6.82
N GLY A 39 -9.87 7.91 6.35
CA GLY A 39 -10.23 8.17 4.96
C GLY A 39 -9.17 7.74 3.94
N LEU A 40 -7.89 7.71 4.34
CA LEU A 40 -6.79 7.20 3.52
C LEU A 40 -6.96 5.71 3.19
N PHE A 41 -7.26 4.87 4.20
CA PHE A 41 -7.52 3.44 3.99
C PHE A 41 -8.78 3.21 3.15
N ARG A 42 -9.81 4.05 3.32
CA ARG A 42 -11.02 3.97 2.50
C ARG A 42 -10.74 4.25 1.02
N THR A 43 -10.06 5.37 0.73
CA THR A 43 -9.76 5.77 -0.66
C THR A 43 -8.88 4.74 -1.37
N TRP A 44 -7.84 4.22 -0.69
CA TRP A 44 -6.99 3.20 -1.29
C TRP A 44 -7.65 1.83 -1.37
N GLY A 45 -8.43 1.43 -0.37
CA GLY A 45 -9.12 0.15 -0.36
C GLY A 45 -10.22 0.05 -1.42
N THR A 46 -10.97 1.14 -1.66
CA THR A 46 -12.06 1.16 -2.64
C THR A 46 -11.56 0.92 -4.08
N ASN A 47 -10.32 1.33 -4.36
CA ASN A 47 -9.70 1.23 -5.68
C ASN A 47 -8.33 0.53 -5.60
N ALA A 48 -8.25 -0.56 -4.84
CA ALA A 48 -6.99 -1.28 -4.58
C ALA A 48 -6.29 -1.75 -5.87
N LEU A 49 -7.06 -2.21 -6.87
CA LEU A 49 -6.50 -2.68 -8.13
C LEU A 49 -5.93 -1.55 -8.99
N ALA A 50 -6.65 -0.42 -9.09
CA ALA A 50 -6.13 0.78 -9.72
C ALA A 50 -4.86 1.26 -9.00
N CYS A 51 -4.87 1.19 -7.66
CA CYS A 51 -3.72 1.50 -6.83
C CYS A 51 -2.51 0.63 -7.22
N TYR A 52 -2.71 -0.67 -7.31
CA TYR A 52 -1.67 -1.63 -7.65
C TYR A 52 -1.06 -1.40 -9.04
N VAL A 53 -1.89 -1.14 -10.06
CA VAL A 53 -1.43 -0.92 -11.44
C VAL A 53 -0.70 0.42 -11.58
N LEU A 54 -1.23 1.48 -10.96
CA LEU A 54 -0.66 2.82 -11.09
C LEU A 54 0.53 3.06 -10.16
N PHE A 55 0.75 2.19 -9.16
CA PHE A 55 1.82 2.35 -8.18
C PHE A 55 3.19 2.48 -8.82
N GLU A 56 3.53 1.60 -9.78
CA GLU A 56 4.85 1.62 -10.42
C GLU A 56 5.04 2.88 -11.28
N LEU A 57 3.97 3.37 -11.92
CA LEU A 57 4.02 4.60 -12.71
C LEU A 57 4.25 5.82 -11.82
N VAL A 58 3.52 5.93 -10.70
CA VAL A 58 3.62 7.07 -9.78
C VAL A 58 4.94 7.04 -9.02
N CYS A 59 5.27 5.92 -8.36
CA CYS A 59 6.51 5.78 -7.58
C CYS A 59 7.75 5.77 -8.48
N GLY A 60 7.67 5.19 -9.68
CA GLY A 60 8.73 5.24 -10.68
C GLY A 60 9.02 6.66 -11.14
N GLY A 61 7.97 7.48 -11.32
CA GLY A 61 8.10 8.90 -11.63
C GLY A 61 8.84 9.67 -10.54
N VAL A 62 8.48 9.46 -9.26
CA VAL A 62 9.15 10.14 -8.13
C VAL A 62 10.60 9.68 -7.97
N LYS A 63 10.88 8.38 -8.19
CA LYS A 63 12.22 7.79 -8.07
C LYS A 63 13.25 8.50 -8.94
N ASN A 64 12.88 9.01 -10.11
CA ASN A 64 13.79 9.74 -11.01
C ASN A 64 14.33 11.05 -10.41
N PHE A 65 13.63 11.61 -9.42
CA PHE A 65 14.06 12.82 -8.72
C PHE A 65 14.88 12.50 -7.46
N VAL A 66 14.99 11.22 -7.07
CA VAL A 66 15.72 10.80 -5.87
C VAL A 66 17.15 10.41 -6.26
N PRO A 67 18.18 11.06 -5.70
CA PRO A 67 19.56 10.65 -5.93
C PRO A 67 19.79 9.24 -5.38
N ARG A 68 20.78 8.54 -5.92
CA ARG A 68 21.06 7.14 -5.56
C ARG A 68 21.41 6.96 -4.08
N ASP A 69 22.08 7.94 -3.48
CA ASP A 69 22.46 7.99 -2.07
C ASP A 69 21.84 9.23 -1.38
N PRO A 70 20.54 9.19 -1.08
CA PRO A 70 19.87 10.31 -0.43
C PRO A 70 20.19 10.33 1.07
N ALA A 71 20.27 11.53 1.63
CA ALA A 71 20.21 11.68 3.09
C ALA A 71 18.90 11.04 3.61
N PRO A 72 18.88 10.47 4.84
CA PRO A 72 17.72 9.73 5.34
C PRO A 72 16.41 10.52 5.27
N TRP A 73 16.45 11.82 5.60
CA TRP A 73 15.28 12.70 5.54
C TRP A 73 14.72 12.83 4.13
N TYR A 74 15.58 12.83 3.10
CA TYR A 74 15.18 12.96 1.71
C TYR A 74 14.50 11.68 1.21
N GLY A 75 15.01 10.51 1.64
CA GLY A 75 14.35 9.22 1.37
C GLY A 75 12.95 9.16 1.99
N TRP A 76 12.81 9.50 3.27
CA TRP A 76 11.50 9.57 3.92
C TRP A 76 10.56 10.59 3.27
N ALA A 77 11.07 11.77 2.89
CA ALA A 77 10.29 12.77 2.19
C ALA A 77 9.80 12.26 0.83
N SER A 78 10.66 11.62 0.02
CA SER A 78 10.27 11.05 -1.27
C SER A 78 9.20 9.96 -1.13
N TRP A 79 9.25 9.16 -0.06
CA TRP A 79 8.24 8.16 0.23
C TRP A 79 6.89 8.79 0.57
N VAL A 80 6.89 9.80 1.45
CA VAL A 80 5.67 10.56 1.80
C VAL A 80 5.08 11.24 0.56
N ILE A 81 5.91 11.88 -0.26
CA ILE A 81 5.48 12.52 -1.52
C ILE A 81 4.87 11.50 -2.48
N SER A 82 5.50 10.34 -2.65
CA SER A 82 4.98 9.26 -3.50
C SER A 82 3.61 8.78 -3.02
N MET A 83 3.45 8.58 -1.71
CA MET A 83 2.17 8.18 -1.11
C MET A 83 1.09 9.26 -1.27
N LEU A 84 1.46 10.54 -1.10
CA LEU A 84 0.54 11.66 -1.30
C LEU A 84 0.09 11.78 -2.76
N LEU A 85 1.02 11.69 -3.71
CA LEU A 85 0.70 11.69 -5.14
C LEU A 85 -0.23 10.54 -5.48
N MET A 86 0.07 9.34 -4.99
CA MET A 86 -0.76 8.17 -5.20
C MET A 86 -2.18 8.36 -4.66
N TRP A 87 -2.29 8.90 -3.46
CA TRP A 87 -3.59 9.23 -2.87
C TRP A 87 -4.36 10.28 -3.68
N LEU A 88 -3.71 11.31 -4.22
CA LEU A 88 -4.37 12.31 -5.08
C LEU A 88 -4.91 11.69 -6.37
N VAL A 89 -4.13 10.82 -7.02
CA VAL A 89 -4.56 10.12 -8.24
C VAL A 89 -5.80 9.28 -7.94
N ILE A 90 -5.74 8.41 -6.92
CA ILE A 90 -6.86 7.53 -6.59
C ILE A 90 -8.08 8.31 -6.09
N ARG A 91 -7.87 9.39 -5.34
CA ARG A 91 -8.97 10.28 -4.93
C ARG A 91 -9.66 10.94 -6.13
N THR A 92 -8.92 11.23 -7.20
CA THR A 92 -9.50 11.76 -8.45
C THR A 92 -10.35 10.69 -9.15
N PHE A 93 -9.89 9.44 -9.17
CA PHE A 93 -10.67 8.30 -9.67
C PHE A 93 -11.93 8.04 -8.83
N GLU A 94 -11.83 8.12 -7.49
CA GLU A 94 -12.96 7.98 -6.56
C GLU A 94 -14.01 9.07 -6.81
N LYS A 95 -13.57 10.34 -6.97
CA LYS A 95 -14.46 11.47 -7.29
C LYS A 95 -15.19 11.28 -8.62
N ASN A 96 -14.51 10.71 -9.61
CA ASN A 96 -15.09 10.43 -10.93
C ASN A 96 -15.92 9.12 -10.97
N LYS A 97 -16.07 8.44 -9.83
CA LYS A 97 -16.78 7.15 -9.69
C LYS A 97 -16.23 6.04 -10.62
N ILE A 98 -14.96 6.12 -10.98
CA ILE A 98 -14.29 5.10 -11.79
C ILE A 98 -13.73 4.06 -10.82
N PHE A 99 -14.36 2.89 -10.79
CA PHE A 99 -13.93 1.75 -9.98
C PHE A 99 -13.43 0.64 -10.88
N ILE A 100 -12.11 0.43 -10.89
CA ILE A 100 -11.51 -0.68 -11.64
C ILE A 100 -11.61 -1.91 -10.75
N ARG A 101 -12.53 -2.82 -11.13
CA ARG A 101 -12.78 -4.10 -10.46
C ARG A 101 -12.45 -5.22 -11.45
N MET A 102 -11.97 -6.35 -10.93
CA MET A 102 -11.75 -7.57 -11.71
C MET A 102 -12.96 -8.50 -11.54
#